data_AF-A0A3C1PM70-F1
#
_entry.id   AF-A0A3C1PM70-F1
#
_cell.length_a   1.000
_cell.length_b   1.000
_cell.length_c   1.000
_cell.angle_alpha   90.00
_cell.angle_beta   90.00
_cell.angle_gamma   90.00
#
_symmetry.space_group_name_H-M   'P 1'
#
loop_
_entity.id
_entity.type
_entity.pdbx_description
1 polymer ?
#
loop_
_entity_poly.entity_id
_entity_poly.type
_entity_poly.pdbx_seq_one_letter_code
_entity_poly.pdbx_strand_id
1 'polypeptide(L)'
;NVEKKSLYLLLKKYTPSDTWSSFVHTIIAEMTDKSGRFSYSSIAQLYIWEETWANLFEIVKQNATLDTLDSYASYLMKNYANELSELYKTAILNYSEYHMGRDSYIRICTYLRKLKKMGASEKANFIIRQLKSLYPKRKALMEELDKL
;
A
#
# COMPACT_ATOMS: atom_id res chain seq x y z
N ASN A 1 -14.24 -12.94 1.72
CA ASN A 1 -14.42 -12.09 2.93
C ASN A 1 -15.86 -11.56 3.06
N VAL A 2 -16.88 -12.33 2.64
CA VAL A 2 -18.29 -11.89 2.69
C VAL A 2 -18.84 -11.99 4.11
N GLU A 3 -18.50 -13.06 4.83
CA GLU A 3 -18.93 -13.31 6.20
C GLU A 3 -18.50 -12.22 7.18
N LYS A 4 -17.25 -11.74 7.10
CA LYS A 4 -16.77 -10.67 7.99
C LYS A 4 -17.50 -9.34 7.74
N LYS A 5 -17.83 -9.04 6.48
CA LYS A 5 -18.61 -7.84 6.14
C LYS A 5 -20.04 -7.95 6.66
N SER A 6 -20.65 -9.14 6.54
CA SER A 6 -21.98 -9.40 7.12
C SER A 6 -22.00 -9.23 8.64
N LEU A 7 -20.98 -9.74 9.33
CA LEU A 7 -20.84 -9.56 10.79
C LEU A 7 -20.69 -8.08 11.17
N TYR A 8 -19.84 -7.34 10.45
CA TYR A 8 -19.67 -5.90 10.65
C TYR A 8 -20.99 -5.13 10.48
N LEU A 9 -21.75 -5.42 9.42
CA LEU A 9 -23.05 -4.77 9.19
C LEU A 9 -24.07 -5.11 10.28
N LEU A 10 -24.03 -6.35 10.79
CA LEU A 10 -24.89 -6.77 11.88
C LEU A 10 -24.57 -6.01 13.17
N LEU A 11 -23.28 -5.91 13.54
CA LEU A 11 -22.84 -5.10 14.68
C LEU A 11 -23.27 -3.63 14.51
N LYS A 12 -23.02 -3.05 13.34
CA LYS A 12 -23.40 -1.66 13.04
C LYS A 12 -24.91 -1.40 13.12
N LYS A 13 -25.73 -2.41 12.81
CA LYS A 13 -27.20 -2.33 12.92
C LYS A 13 -27.69 -2.35 14.37
N TYR A 14 -27.03 -3.09 15.25
CA TYR A 14 -27.47 -3.29 16.64
C TYR A 14 -26.78 -2.34 17.64
N THR A 15 -25.74 -1.62 17.22
CA THR A 15 -25.08 -0.60 18.04
C THR A 15 -25.69 0.79 17.77
N PRO A 16 -26.06 1.55 18.81
CA PRO A 16 -26.49 2.94 18.66
C PRO A 16 -25.46 3.80 17.92
N SER A 17 -25.91 4.66 17.00
CA SER A 17 -25.03 5.43 16.10
C SER A 17 -24.10 6.41 16.83
N ASP A 18 -24.52 6.92 17.99
CA ASP A 18 -23.77 7.80 18.87
C ASP A 18 -22.58 7.10 19.57
N THR A 19 -22.67 5.79 19.75
CA THR A 19 -21.61 4.98 20.41
C THR A 19 -20.76 4.18 19.43
N TRP A 20 -21.20 4.05 18.17
CA TRP A 20 -20.53 3.25 17.15
C TRP A 20 -19.05 3.60 16.95
N SER A 21 -18.73 4.90 16.85
CA SER A 21 -17.34 5.35 16.67
C SER A 21 -16.45 4.89 17.84
N SER A 22 -16.93 5.06 19.08
CA SER A 22 -16.21 4.61 20.28
C SER A 22 -16.01 3.09 20.27
N PHE A 23 -17.05 2.33 19.92
CA PHE A 23 -16.98 0.87 19.81
C PHE A 23 -15.94 0.40 18.79
N VAL A 24 -15.92 1.01 17.61
CA VAL A 24 -14.92 0.72 16.56
C VAL A 24 -13.51 1.05 17.06
N HIS A 25 -13.33 2.21 17.71
CA HIS A 25 -12.04 2.58 18.30
C HIS A 25 -11.57 1.59 19.36
N THR A 26 -12.47 1.11 20.23
CA THR A 26 -12.16 0.07 21.22
C THR A 26 -11.75 -1.24 20.55
N ILE A 27 -12.48 -1.69 19.52
CA ILE A 27 -12.11 -2.90 18.77
C ILE A 27 -10.71 -2.75 18.16
N ILE A 28 -10.42 -1.63 17.50
CA ILE A 28 -9.11 -1.38 16.90
C ILE A 28 -8.03 -1.40 17.98
N ALA A 29 -8.24 -0.72 19.11
CA ALA A 29 -7.29 -0.68 20.21
C ALA A 29 -7.02 -2.08 20.77
N GLU A 30 -8.06 -2.88 20.98
CA GLU A 30 -7.92 -4.26 21.42
C GLU A 30 -7.19 -5.13 20.39
N MET A 31 -7.44 -4.93 19.10
CA MET A 31 -6.74 -5.65 18.03
C MET A 31 -5.26 -5.30 17.96
N THR A 32 -4.91 -4.04 18.22
CA THR A 32 -3.50 -3.58 18.27
C THR A 32 -2.77 -4.05 19.52
N ASP A 33 -3.45 -4.14 20.66
CA ASP A 33 -2.83 -4.44 21.95
C ASP A 33 -2.69 -5.97 22.19
N LYS A 34 -3.68 -6.76 21.76
CA LYS A 34 -3.76 -8.20 22.10
C LYS A 34 -2.96 -9.12 21.18
N SER A 35 -2.26 -8.64 20.15
CA SER A 35 -1.55 -9.57 19.28
C SER A 35 -0.42 -8.98 18.41
N GLY A 36 0.71 -9.68 18.40
CA GLY A 36 1.65 -9.64 17.27
C GLY A 36 1.17 -10.45 16.05
N ARG A 37 -0.13 -10.84 15.97
CA ARG A 37 -0.70 -11.75 14.95
C ARG A 37 -2.02 -11.29 14.32
N PHE A 38 -2.76 -10.31 14.85
CA PHE A 38 -3.89 -9.74 14.12
C PHE A 38 -3.33 -9.02 12.90
N SER A 39 -3.74 -9.51 11.73
CA SER A 39 -3.25 -9.00 10.47
C SER A 39 -3.67 -7.55 10.35
N TYR A 40 -2.68 -6.67 10.26
CA TYR A 40 -2.73 -5.33 9.68
C TYR A 40 -3.83 -5.14 8.61
N SER A 41 -4.06 -6.17 7.76
CA SER A 41 -5.13 -6.15 6.75
C SER A 41 -6.56 -6.09 7.28
N SER A 42 -6.83 -6.60 8.49
CA SER A 42 -8.16 -6.55 9.12
C SER A 42 -8.49 -5.14 9.58
N ILE A 43 -7.50 -4.44 10.15
CA ILE A 43 -7.66 -3.04 10.58
C ILE A 43 -7.83 -2.14 9.35
N ALA A 44 -7.00 -2.32 8.31
CA ALA A 44 -7.15 -1.61 7.05
C ALA A 44 -8.54 -1.84 6.42
N GLN A 45 -9.05 -3.08 6.45
CA GLN A 45 -10.37 -3.40 5.94
C GLN A 45 -11.50 -2.69 6.71
N LEU A 46 -11.36 -2.56 8.03
CA LEU A 46 -12.31 -1.83 8.87
C LEU A 46 -12.33 -0.35 8.49
N TYR A 47 -11.17 0.28 8.30
CA TYR A 47 -11.11 1.68 7.85
C TYR A 47 -11.73 1.88 6.47
N ILE A 48 -11.62 0.90 5.56
CA ILE A 48 -12.32 0.94 4.27
C ILE A 48 -13.85 0.89 4.47
N TRP A 49 -14.35 0.06 5.39
CA TRP A 49 -15.79 -0.04 5.66
C TRP A 49 -16.37 1.16 6.41
N GLU A 50 -15.54 1.87 7.18
CA GLU A 50 -15.88 3.14 7.82
C GLU A 50 -15.58 4.36 6.92
N GLU A 51 -15.03 4.14 5.73
CA GLU A 51 -14.59 5.20 4.81
C GLU A 51 -13.62 6.22 5.45
N THR A 52 -12.83 5.79 6.43
CA THR A 52 -11.86 6.60 7.17
C THR A 52 -10.49 6.57 6.48
N TRP A 53 -10.39 7.25 5.34
CA TRP A 53 -9.21 7.21 4.46
C TRP A 53 -7.92 7.72 5.12
N ALA A 54 -8.01 8.70 6.02
CA ALA A 54 -6.85 9.21 6.75
C ALA A 54 -6.22 8.12 7.65
N ASN A 55 -7.05 7.39 8.40
CA ASN A 55 -6.61 6.29 9.24
C ASN A 55 -6.06 5.11 8.40
N LEU A 56 -6.71 4.82 7.26
CA LEU A 56 -6.19 3.85 6.29
C LEU A 56 -4.81 4.27 5.76
N PHE A 57 -4.61 5.54 5.47
CA PHE A 57 -3.33 6.03 4.96
C PHE A 57 -2.21 5.89 6.01
N GLU A 58 -2.48 6.25 7.27
CA GLU A 58 -1.49 6.14 8.35
C GLU A 58 -1.03 4.69 8.57
N ILE A 59 -1.96 3.74 8.57
CA ILE A 59 -1.57 2.34 8.74
C ILE A 59 -0.77 1.84 7.51
N VAL A 60 -1.17 2.23 6.29
CA VAL A 60 -0.43 1.91 5.05
C VAL A 60 0.99 2.45 5.06
N LYS A 61 1.19 3.66 5.59
CA LYS A 61 2.50 4.28 5.71
C LYS A 61 3.43 3.51 6.65
N GLN A 62 2.90 2.96 7.75
CA GLN A 62 3.68 2.17 8.70
C GLN A 62 4.19 0.85 8.11
N ASN A 63 3.50 0.29 7.11
CA ASN A 63 3.84 -0.98 6.46
C ASN A 63 3.94 -0.84 4.94
N ALA A 64 4.61 0.21 4.46
CA ALA A 64 4.66 0.61 3.05
C ALA A 64 5.53 -0.30 2.13
N THR A 65 5.23 -1.59 2.12
CA THR A 65 5.76 -2.55 1.14
C THR A 65 5.05 -2.37 -0.21
N LEU A 66 5.67 -2.85 -1.29
CA LEU A 66 5.05 -2.79 -2.62
C LEU A 66 3.68 -3.49 -2.66
N ASP A 67 3.53 -4.64 -1.97
CA ASP A 67 2.26 -5.37 -1.92
C ASP A 67 1.20 -4.64 -1.09
N THR A 68 1.60 -4.05 0.04
CA THR A 68 0.71 -3.23 0.86
C THR A 68 0.19 -2.05 0.05
N LEU A 69 1.08 -1.30 -0.59
CA LEU A 69 0.71 -0.16 -1.40
C LEU A 69 -0.21 -0.58 -2.55
N ASP A 70 0.08 -1.71 -3.21
CA ASP A 70 -0.74 -2.22 -4.31
C ASP A 70 -2.17 -2.55 -3.88
N SER A 71 -2.30 -3.20 -2.73
CA SER A 71 -3.59 -3.65 -2.16
C SER A 71 -4.52 -2.49 -1.81
N TYR A 72 -3.97 -1.34 -1.39
CA TYR A 72 -4.77 -0.22 -0.88
C TYR A 72 -4.75 1.04 -1.75
N ALA A 73 -3.93 1.09 -2.80
CA ALA A 73 -3.80 2.28 -3.65
C ALA A 73 -5.15 2.75 -4.23
N SER A 74 -6.00 1.84 -4.72
CA SER A 74 -7.29 2.22 -5.34
C SER A 74 -8.20 3.04 -4.41
N TYR A 75 -8.16 2.76 -3.10
CA TYR A 75 -8.92 3.48 -2.08
C TYR A 75 -8.33 4.85 -1.76
N LEU A 76 -6.99 4.96 -1.82
CA LEU A 76 -6.24 6.12 -1.35
C LEU A 76 -5.88 7.11 -2.47
N MET A 77 -5.92 6.67 -3.73
CA MET A 77 -5.53 7.46 -4.90
C MET A 77 -6.29 8.77 -5.04
N LYS A 78 -7.56 8.82 -4.63
CA LYS A 78 -8.38 10.03 -4.76
C LYS A 78 -7.85 11.19 -3.92
N ASN A 79 -7.31 10.90 -2.74
CA ASN A 79 -6.96 11.91 -1.73
C ASN A 79 -5.45 12.00 -1.45
N TYR A 80 -4.70 10.93 -1.75
CA TYR A 80 -3.30 10.77 -1.35
C TYR A 80 -2.38 10.36 -2.51
N ALA A 81 -2.71 10.70 -3.77
CA ALA A 81 -1.93 10.28 -4.93
C ALA A 81 -0.45 10.70 -4.86
N ASN A 82 -0.19 11.93 -4.40
CA ASN A 82 1.16 12.47 -4.32
C ASN A 82 1.98 11.72 -3.27
N GLU A 83 1.43 11.53 -2.09
CA GLU A 83 2.07 10.85 -0.97
C GLU A 83 2.27 9.35 -1.27
N LEU A 84 1.27 8.69 -1.87
CA LEU A 84 1.40 7.32 -2.35
C LEU A 84 2.55 7.18 -3.34
N SER A 85 2.70 8.14 -4.26
CA SER A 85 3.76 8.07 -5.25
C SER A 85 5.17 8.19 -4.61
N GLU A 86 5.31 8.92 -3.51
CA GLU A 86 6.55 8.95 -2.71
C GLU A 86 6.78 7.62 -1.97
N LEU A 87 5.73 7.04 -1.38
CA LEU A 87 5.84 5.73 -0.74
C LEU A 87 6.26 4.64 -1.74
N TYR A 88 5.66 4.63 -2.93
CA TYR A 88 6.05 3.73 -4.02
C TYR A 88 7.50 3.93 -4.43
N LYS A 89 7.97 5.18 -4.58
CA LYS A 89 9.38 5.47 -4.88
C LYS A 89 10.30 4.82 -3.85
N THR A 90 10.08 5.09 -2.57
CA THR A 90 10.88 4.53 -1.47
C THR A 90 10.83 3.01 -1.46
N ALA A 91 9.62 2.43 -1.60
CA ALA A 91 9.44 0.98 -1.62
C ALA A 91 10.14 0.31 -2.82
N ILE A 92 10.10 0.91 -4.01
CA ILE A 92 10.79 0.39 -5.21
C ILE A 92 12.31 0.42 -5.00
N LEU A 93 12.86 1.52 -4.50
CA LEU A 93 14.30 1.66 -4.28
C LEU A 93 14.78 0.64 -3.24
N ASN A 94 14.10 0.53 -2.09
CA ASN A 94 14.41 -0.45 -1.06
C ASN A 94 14.31 -1.88 -1.61
N TYR A 95 13.24 -2.20 -2.34
CA TYR A 95 13.08 -3.53 -2.95
C TYR A 95 14.22 -3.85 -3.93
N SER A 96 14.65 -2.87 -4.73
CA SER A 96 15.73 -3.05 -5.70
C SER A 96 17.12 -3.26 -5.07
N GLU A 97 17.32 -2.81 -3.84
CA GLU A 97 18.57 -2.98 -3.11
C GLU A 97 18.75 -4.45 -2.68
N TYR A 98 17.71 -5.02 -2.07
CA TYR A 98 17.74 -6.36 -1.49
C TYR A 98 17.36 -7.48 -2.46
N HIS A 99 16.60 -7.18 -3.52
CA HIS A 99 16.13 -8.18 -4.46
C HIS A 99 16.85 -8.08 -5.82
N MET A 100 17.44 -9.21 -6.23
CA MET A 100 18.10 -9.35 -7.52
C MET A 100 17.41 -10.43 -8.36
N GLY A 101 17.78 -10.52 -9.64
CA GLY A 101 17.21 -11.48 -10.58
C GLY A 101 16.07 -10.90 -11.43
N ARG A 102 15.83 -11.53 -12.58
CA ARG A 102 14.93 -11.01 -13.62
C ARG A 102 13.49 -10.87 -13.13
N ASP A 103 12.99 -11.81 -12.33
CA ASP A 103 11.63 -11.73 -11.78
C ASP A 103 11.44 -10.51 -10.87
N SER A 104 12.43 -10.22 -10.02
CA SER A 104 12.46 -9.02 -9.18
C SER A 104 12.46 -7.73 -10.02
N TYR A 105 13.21 -7.71 -11.13
CA TYR A 105 13.27 -6.56 -12.03
C TYR A 105 11.98 -6.36 -12.84
N ILE A 106 11.35 -7.44 -13.29
CA ILE A 106 10.02 -7.40 -13.91
C ILE A 106 9.01 -6.81 -12.92
N ARG A 107 9.06 -7.25 -11.66
CA ARG A 107 8.19 -6.72 -10.60
C ARG A 107 8.41 -5.22 -10.37
N ILE A 108 9.66 -4.75 -10.29
CA ILE A 108 9.99 -3.32 -10.23
C ILE A 108 9.37 -2.57 -11.42
N CYS A 109 9.55 -3.10 -12.63
CA CYS A 109 9.01 -2.50 -13.86
C CYS A 109 7.47 -2.41 -13.84
N THR A 110 6.79 -3.41 -13.29
CA THR A 110 5.33 -3.39 -13.09
C THR A 110 4.89 -2.21 -12.24
N TYR A 111 5.56 -1.95 -11.12
CA TYR A 111 5.22 -0.80 -10.26
C TYR A 111 5.61 0.54 -10.89
N LEU A 112 6.70 0.60 -11.67
CA LEU A 112 7.04 1.80 -12.44
C LEU A 112 5.97 2.14 -13.48
N ARG A 113 5.42 1.15 -14.19
CA ARG A 113 4.27 1.36 -15.09
C ARG A 113 3.04 1.82 -14.31
N LYS A 114 2.81 1.27 -13.11
CA LYS A 114 1.69 1.69 -12.26
C LYS A 114 1.83 3.16 -11.84
N LEU A 115 3.02 3.59 -11.43
CA LEU A 115 3.30 5.01 -11.14
C LEU A 115 3.00 5.92 -12.34
N LYS A 116 3.43 5.54 -13.55
CA LYS A 116 3.08 6.28 -14.78
C LYS A 116 1.57 6.37 -14.97
N LYS A 117 0.83 5.26 -14.79
CA LYS A 117 -0.64 5.21 -14.89
C LYS A 117 -1.35 6.04 -13.82
N MET A 118 -0.72 6.23 -12.66
CA MET A 118 -1.21 7.09 -11.57
C MET A 118 -0.95 8.59 -11.83
N GLY A 119 -0.36 8.96 -12.97
CA GLY A 119 0.00 10.34 -13.30
C GLY A 119 1.38 10.75 -12.77
N ALA A 120 2.11 9.87 -12.08
CA ALA A 120 3.42 10.15 -11.49
C ALA A 120 4.58 9.80 -12.44
N SER A 121 4.44 10.15 -13.73
CA SER A 121 5.41 9.79 -14.78
C SER A 121 6.80 10.37 -14.55
N GLU A 122 6.91 11.61 -14.08
CA GLU A 122 8.20 12.24 -13.77
C GLU A 122 8.94 11.48 -12.66
N LYS A 123 8.19 11.02 -11.65
CA LYS A 123 8.73 10.22 -10.54
C LYS A 123 9.19 8.85 -10.99
N ALA A 124 8.40 8.20 -11.85
CA ALA A 124 8.81 6.93 -12.45
C ALA A 124 10.11 7.09 -13.26
N ASN A 125 10.21 8.13 -14.08
CA ASN A 125 11.42 8.41 -14.86
C ASN A 125 12.62 8.76 -13.98
N PHE A 126 12.40 9.46 -12.87
CA PHE A 126 13.44 9.71 -11.86
C PHE A 126 13.96 8.40 -11.27
N ILE A 127 13.07 7.49 -10.86
CA ILE A 127 13.46 6.19 -10.30
C ILE A 127 14.24 5.37 -11.34
N ILE A 128 13.79 5.35 -12.60
CA ILE A 128 14.50 4.65 -13.69
C ILE A 128 15.94 5.18 -13.79
N ARG A 129 16.14 6.51 -13.84
CA ARG A 129 17.49 7.10 -13.90
C ARG A 129 18.34 6.73 -12.67
N GLN A 130 17.74 6.76 -11.47
CA GLN A 130 18.44 6.36 -10.25
C GLN A 130 18.86 4.89 -10.28
N LEU A 131 17.96 3.97 -10.65
CA LEU A 131 18.28 2.54 -10.74
C LEU A 131 19.38 2.26 -11.75
N LYS A 132 19.37 2.95 -12.91
CA LYS A 132 20.44 2.85 -13.90
C LYS A 132 21.79 3.34 -13.36
N SER A 133 21.77 4.45 -12.61
CA SER A 133 22.98 5.02 -12.01
C SER A 133 23.53 4.18 -10.85
N LEU A 134 22.66 3.61 -10.01
CA LEU A 134 23.05 2.83 -8.84
C LEU A 134 23.56 1.44 -9.24
N TYR A 135 23.00 0.86 -10.30
CA TYR A 135 23.26 -0.53 -10.67
C TYR A 135 23.71 -0.72 -12.13
N PRO A 136 24.73 0.01 -12.63
CA PRO A 136 25.17 -0.03 -14.03
C PRO A 136 25.57 -1.42 -14.52
N LYS A 137 26.02 -2.30 -13.61
CA LYS A 137 26.49 -3.65 -13.93
C LYS A 137 25.36 -4.70 -13.99
N ARG A 138 24.13 -4.38 -13.57
CA ARG A 138 23.00 -5.31 -13.57
C ARG A 138 22.34 -5.33 -14.96
N LYS A 139 22.93 -6.04 -15.92
CA LYS A 139 22.46 -6.09 -17.32
C LYS A 139 20.97 -6.42 -17.47
N ALA A 140 20.49 -7.46 -16.77
CA ALA A 140 19.08 -7.85 -16.82
C ALA A 140 18.15 -6.75 -16.30
N LEU A 141 18.57 -5.95 -15.31
CA LEU A 141 17.78 -4.80 -14.84
C LEU A 141 17.70 -3.73 -15.94
N MET A 142 18.82 -3.42 -16.60
CA MET A 142 18.84 -2.45 -17.71
C MET A 142 17.90 -2.85 -18.84
N GLU A 143 17.98 -4.12 -19.26
CA GLU A 143 17.10 -4.68 -20.28
C GLU A 143 15.62 -4.52 -19.93
N GLU A 144 15.23 -4.78 -18.67
CA GLU A 144 13.84 -4.61 -18.26
C GLU A 144 13.44 -3.12 -18.17
N LEU A 145 14.34 -2.25 -17.69
CA LEU A 145 14.09 -0.81 -17.61
C LEU A 145 13.99 -0.13 -18.99
N ASP A 146 14.69 -0.64 -20.01
CA ASP A 146 14.64 -0.11 -21.38
C ASP A 146 13.32 -0.44 -22.11
N LYS A 147 12.53 -1.39 -21.58
CA LYS A 147 11.19 -1.76 -22.10
C LYS A 147 10.05 -0.90 -21.51
N LEU A 148 10.34 0.14 -20.75
CA LEU A 148 9.36 0.93 -19.96
C LEU A 148 8.88 2.23 -20.59
#